data_AF-A0A9X4LII4-F1
#
_entry.id   AF-A0A9X4LII4-F1
#
_cell.length_a   1.000
_cell.length_b   1.000
_cell.length_c   1.000
_cell.angle_alpha   90.00
_cell.angle_beta   90.00
_cell.angle_gamma   90.00
#
_symmetry.space_group_name_H-M   'P 1'
#
loop_
_entity.id
_entity.type
_entity.pdbx_description
1 polymer ?
#
loop_
_entity_poly.entity_id
_entity_poly.type
_entity_poly.pdbx_seq_one_letter_code
_entity_poly.pdbx_strand_id
1 'polypeptide(L)'
;MAILSALKRMFGVQQLPTIRLDIAPRIGADTIHHIRDNQRQASASGEYLQNQAVKALKFARAELVDDRNNGHRHENRINGEGNIPAYWHIAYSAGFPISELASTIDEYLEQLEHFDKEFSTIWQPARRIIEVQFKLEEALKGLAWLVGMRATPAQLARYLDCCGPPGQDALFDRIVCQLGFARPMARRLRMPMDHQHLMALIDGAVADRPKLAVRALEKWARALARSGAPSKPGDLGYVGQWDLPLALVVMLWDIDDVGLSDHPHYPRDLVAHFRAYGGHVLPITSGEHLPEPAPGKRINLDQRHGTDLERWLALASDGDEVAVAAALSSLDETGALESSADLAFGALAEHGQAICADLKDDETLEAQLHALIAARAPGSVFESDDIDGNGAARCEAVMVRAQAWIQRSAGNLRLLQYSSGQDDWRALLVQRKHVDELEALSQQLRLAGRFT
;
A
#
# COMPACT_ATOMS: atom_id res chain seq x y z
N MET A 1 36.22 16.00 -6.41
CA MET A 1 37.63 16.14 -5.93
C MET A 1 37.76 15.93 -4.42
N ALA A 2 36.88 16.46 -3.56
CA ALA A 2 36.97 16.27 -2.10
C ALA A 2 36.74 14.81 -1.63
N ILE A 3 35.86 14.06 -2.29
CA ILE A 3 35.55 12.65 -1.96
C ILE A 3 36.73 11.71 -2.27
N LEU A 4 37.46 11.97 -3.36
CA LEU A 4 38.63 11.16 -3.74
C LEU A 4 39.79 11.28 -2.74
N SER A 5 39.92 12.45 -2.09
CA SER A 5 40.94 12.72 -1.08
C SER A 5 40.62 12.07 0.28
N ALA A 6 39.34 11.84 0.58
CA ALA A 6 38.91 11.12 1.78
C ALA A 6 39.18 9.61 1.65
N LEU A 7 38.92 9.02 0.47
CA LEU A 7 39.17 7.61 0.20
C LEU A 7 40.68 7.26 0.23
N LYS A 8 41.56 8.15 -0.25
CA LYS A 8 43.02 7.94 -0.18
C LYS A 8 43.58 7.94 1.25
N ARG A 9 42.94 8.66 2.19
CA ARG A 9 43.34 8.66 3.61
C ARG A 9 42.84 7.44 4.36
N MET A 10 41.66 6.92 4.02
CA MET A 10 41.08 5.75 4.68
C MET A 10 41.78 4.43 4.36
N PHE A 11 42.30 4.27 3.14
CA PHE A 11 42.80 2.96 2.68
C PHE A 11 44.32 2.85 2.54
N GLY A 12 45.09 3.92 2.77
CA GLY A 12 46.56 3.85 2.76
C GLY A 12 47.22 3.42 1.43
N VAL A 13 46.48 3.39 0.32
CA VAL A 13 47.00 2.97 -0.99
C VAL A 13 47.39 4.20 -1.81
N GLN A 14 48.68 4.36 -2.12
CA GLN A 14 49.18 5.54 -2.85
C GLN A 14 49.02 5.47 -4.38
N GLN A 15 48.86 4.30 -5.01
CA GLN A 15 48.65 4.20 -6.46
C GLN A 15 47.84 2.95 -6.84
N LEU A 16 46.85 3.11 -7.75
CA LEU A 16 46.22 2.01 -8.50
C LEU A 16 46.85 1.95 -9.90
N PRO A 17 47.24 0.78 -10.42
CA PRO A 17 47.89 0.67 -11.72
C PRO A 17 46.90 0.92 -12.86
N THR A 18 47.32 1.72 -13.83
CA THR A 18 46.57 2.00 -15.07
C THR A 18 46.84 0.88 -16.08
N ILE A 19 45.80 0.19 -16.54
CA ILE A 19 45.89 -0.70 -17.71
C ILE A 19 45.23 0.03 -18.89
N ARG A 20 46.06 0.41 -19.87
CA ARG A 20 45.62 0.84 -21.21
C ARG A 20 45.57 -0.39 -22.13
N LEU A 21 44.53 -0.49 -22.94
CA LEU A 21 44.54 -1.28 -24.17
C LEU A 21 44.10 -0.36 -25.31
N ASP A 22 45.06 -0.03 -26.18
CA ASP A 22 44.90 0.72 -27.44
C ASP A 22 44.52 -0.25 -28.56
N ILE A 23 43.39 -0.02 -29.27
CA ILE A 23 43.23 -0.36 -30.70
C ILE A 23 42.24 0.64 -31.36
N ALA A 24 42.64 1.25 -32.47
CA ALA A 24 41.81 2.00 -33.45
C ALA A 24 42.37 1.73 -34.88
N PRO A 25 41.73 2.13 -36.02
CA PRO A 25 40.31 2.31 -36.39
C PRO A 25 39.94 1.77 -37.81
N ARG A 26 38.64 1.71 -38.17
CA ARG A 26 37.99 2.08 -39.48
C ARG A 26 36.78 1.20 -39.85
N ILE A 27 35.58 1.69 -39.57
CA ILE A 27 34.38 1.50 -40.42
C ILE A 27 33.60 2.83 -40.39
N GLY A 28 33.15 3.31 -41.56
CA GLY A 28 32.62 4.66 -41.78
C GLY A 28 31.30 4.95 -41.04
N ALA A 29 31.13 6.23 -40.69
CA ALA A 29 30.09 6.77 -39.81
C ALA A 29 28.64 6.56 -40.30
N ASP A 30 28.41 6.31 -41.60
CA ASP A 30 27.06 6.29 -42.17
C ASP A 30 26.42 4.89 -42.27
N THR A 31 27.16 3.82 -41.94
CA THR A 31 26.61 2.44 -41.81
C THR A 31 26.19 2.12 -40.36
N ILE A 32 26.51 3.02 -39.42
CA ILE A 32 26.44 2.81 -37.96
C ILE A 32 25.10 3.28 -37.36
N HIS A 33 24.24 3.99 -38.10
CA HIS A 33 23.18 4.77 -37.47
C HIS A 33 21.72 4.42 -37.78
N HIS A 34 21.39 3.52 -38.71
CA HIS A 34 19.98 3.33 -39.08
C HIS A 34 19.49 1.89 -39.34
N ILE A 35 20.34 0.88 -39.32
CA ILE A 35 19.94 -0.50 -39.64
C ILE A 35 20.27 -1.43 -38.48
N ARG A 36 19.22 -1.79 -37.74
CA ARG A 36 19.03 -3.03 -36.97
C ARG A 36 19.53 -3.09 -35.53
N ASP A 37 19.57 -1.92 -34.92
CA ASP A 37 19.27 -1.69 -33.51
C ASP A 37 17.88 -2.22 -33.07
N ASN A 38 16.94 -2.52 -33.98
CA ASN A 38 15.63 -3.08 -33.61
C ASN A 38 15.55 -4.61 -33.48
N GLN A 39 16.60 -5.38 -33.81
CA GLN A 39 16.55 -6.86 -33.73
C GLN A 39 17.67 -7.51 -32.88
N ARG A 40 18.72 -6.77 -32.48
CA ARG A 40 19.75 -7.27 -31.56
C ARG A 40 19.54 -6.87 -30.09
N GLN A 41 18.72 -5.85 -29.80
CA GLN A 41 18.39 -5.47 -28.43
C GLN A 41 17.38 -6.42 -27.76
N ALA A 42 16.57 -7.15 -28.53
CA ALA A 42 15.64 -8.16 -27.99
C ALA A 42 16.37 -9.45 -27.54
N SER A 43 17.46 -9.84 -28.21
CA SER A 43 18.29 -10.96 -27.79
C SER A 43 19.30 -10.59 -26.69
N ALA A 44 19.74 -9.32 -26.65
CA ALA A 44 20.60 -8.81 -25.58
C ALA A 44 19.87 -8.54 -24.25
N SER A 45 18.56 -8.26 -24.24
CA SER A 45 17.78 -8.08 -23.01
C SER A 45 17.38 -9.41 -22.36
N GLY A 46 16.94 -10.39 -23.17
CA GLY A 46 16.56 -11.72 -22.69
C GLY A 46 17.73 -12.50 -22.09
N GLU A 47 18.82 -12.68 -22.82
CA GLU A 47 20.00 -13.42 -22.34
C GLU A 47 20.68 -12.70 -21.15
N TYR A 48 20.68 -11.36 -21.14
CA TYR A 48 21.15 -10.58 -20.00
C TYR A 48 20.29 -10.84 -18.75
N LEU A 49 18.96 -10.73 -18.86
CA LEU A 49 18.06 -10.96 -17.73
C LEU A 49 18.12 -12.42 -17.27
N GLN A 50 18.28 -13.39 -18.19
CA GLN A 50 18.50 -14.79 -17.83
C GLN A 50 19.79 -14.98 -17.03
N ASN A 51 20.88 -14.36 -17.47
CA ASN A 51 22.13 -14.37 -16.72
C ASN A 51 22.01 -13.67 -15.35
N GLN A 52 21.22 -12.61 -15.25
CA GLN A 52 20.96 -11.93 -13.98
C GLN A 52 20.09 -12.79 -13.05
N ALA A 53 19.09 -13.49 -13.57
CA ALA A 53 18.27 -14.43 -12.78
C ALA A 53 19.14 -15.55 -12.19
N VAL A 54 20.01 -16.16 -13.01
CA VAL A 54 20.94 -17.20 -12.54
C VAL A 54 21.90 -16.67 -11.48
N LYS A 55 22.41 -15.44 -11.63
CA LYS A 55 23.25 -14.79 -10.62
C LYS A 55 22.48 -14.50 -9.34
N ALA A 56 21.26 -13.98 -9.42
CA ALA A 56 20.41 -13.69 -8.28
C ALA A 56 20.12 -14.95 -7.46
N LEU A 57 19.77 -16.06 -8.12
CA LEU A 57 19.54 -17.34 -7.43
C LEU A 57 20.82 -17.89 -6.78
N LYS A 58 21.96 -17.84 -7.48
CA LYS A 58 23.25 -18.26 -6.92
C LYS A 58 23.64 -17.43 -5.70
N PHE A 59 23.41 -16.12 -5.76
CA PHE A 59 23.69 -15.21 -4.67
C PHE A 59 22.77 -15.50 -3.48
N ALA A 60 21.46 -15.67 -3.69
CA ALA A 60 20.52 -16.02 -2.63
C ALA A 60 20.88 -17.32 -1.90
N ARG A 61 21.32 -18.34 -2.65
CA ARG A 61 21.83 -19.60 -2.09
C ARG A 61 23.12 -19.42 -1.30
N ALA A 62 24.06 -18.65 -1.83
CA ALA A 62 25.34 -18.40 -1.19
C ALA A 62 25.16 -17.65 0.14
N GLU A 63 24.25 -16.66 0.21
CA GLU A 63 23.96 -15.93 1.44
C GLU A 63 23.39 -16.83 2.54
N LEU A 64 22.46 -17.74 2.22
CA LEU A 64 21.92 -18.68 3.22
C LEU A 64 23.02 -19.63 3.76
N VAL A 65 23.95 -20.07 2.91
CA VAL A 65 25.08 -20.91 3.32
C VAL A 65 26.09 -20.12 4.15
N ASP A 66 26.40 -18.88 3.77
CA ASP A 66 27.29 -18.00 4.52
C ASP A 66 26.74 -17.74 5.93
N ASP A 67 25.45 -17.41 6.05
CA ASP A 67 24.80 -17.14 7.34
C ASP A 67 24.82 -18.35 8.26
N ARG A 68 24.50 -19.54 7.73
CA ARG A 68 24.56 -20.79 8.51
C ARG A 68 25.97 -21.12 9.01
N ASN A 69 27.00 -20.79 8.23
CA ASN A 69 28.38 -21.16 8.55
C ASN A 69 29.09 -20.13 9.44
N ASN A 70 28.82 -18.84 9.23
CA ASN A 70 29.62 -17.76 9.79
C ASN A 70 28.89 -16.94 10.86
N GLY A 71 27.58 -17.16 11.06
CA GLY A 71 26.77 -16.26 11.89
C GLY A 71 26.69 -14.86 11.29
N HIS A 72 25.90 -13.97 11.92
CA HIS A 72 25.51 -12.69 11.33
C HIS A 72 26.66 -11.83 10.80
N ARG A 73 26.65 -11.55 9.49
CA ARG A 73 27.37 -10.40 8.93
C ARG A 73 26.40 -9.40 8.29
N HIS A 74 25.94 -8.48 9.14
CA HIS A 74 25.47 -7.12 8.83
C HIS A 74 24.05 -6.92 8.26
N GLU A 75 23.20 -6.35 9.11
CA GLU A 75 22.32 -5.16 8.99
C GLU A 75 21.74 -4.72 7.63
N ASN A 76 22.42 -4.93 6.49
CA ASN A 76 21.96 -4.56 5.15
C ASN A 76 21.06 -5.62 4.49
N ARG A 77 20.98 -6.82 5.06
CA ARG A 77 20.32 -8.00 4.47
C ARG A 77 18.79 -8.02 4.61
N ILE A 78 18.25 -7.15 5.46
CA ILE A 78 16.80 -7.03 5.75
C ILE A 78 16.05 -6.25 4.64
N ASN A 79 16.78 -5.60 3.72
CA ASN A 79 16.24 -4.61 2.77
C ASN A 79 16.49 -4.88 1.26
N GLY A 80 16.69 -6.15 0.85
CA GLY A 80 16.27 -6.54 -0.50
C GLY A 80 17.32 -6.87 -1.57
N GLU A 81 18.60 -6.97 -1.26
CA GLU A 81 19.58 -7.53 -2.21
C GLU A 81 19.94 -8.98 -1.82
N GLY A 82 19.58 -9.93 -2.69
CA GLY A 82 20.00 -11.33 -2.56
C GLY A 82 19.01 -12.33 -1.98
N ASN A 83 17.71 -12.11 -2.14
CA ASN A 83 16.69 -13.08 -1.73
C ASN A 83 16.03 -13.74 -2.95
N ILE A 84 15.35 -14.86 -2.71
CA ILE A 84 14.66 -15.62 -3.78
C ILE A 84 13.56 -14.80 -4.50
N PRO A 85 12.81 -13.87 -3.85
CA PRO A 85 11.87 -12.99 -4.55
C PRO A 85 12.52 -12.10 -5.61
N ALA A 86 13.76 -11.62 -5.38
CA ALA A 86 14.50 -10.88 -6.42
C ALA A 86 14.83 -11.77 -7.62
N TYR A 87 15.16 -13.05 -7.39
CA TYR A 87 15.28 -14.04 -8.46
C TYR A 87 13.95 -14.23 -9.21
N TRP A 88 12.83 -14.43 -8.51
CA TRP A 88 11.52 -14.60 -9.17
C TRP A 88 11.18 -13.43 -10.08
N HIS A 89 11.41 -12.21 -9.61
CA HIS A 89 11.13 -11.00 -10.37
C HIS A 89 11.96 -10.92 -11.65
N ILE A 90 13.28 -11.15 -11.57
CA ILE A 90 14.16 -11.12 -12.74
C ILE A 90 13.89 -12.30 -13.68
N ALA A 91 13.69 -13.50 -13.14
CA ALA A 91 13.43 -14.71 -13.92
C ALA A 91 12.09 -14.62 -14.67
N TYR A 92 11.04 -14.11 -14.03
CA TYR A 92 9.77 -13.87 -14.68
C TYR A 92 9.92 -12.87 -15.83
N SER A 93 10.60 -11.75 -15.60
CA SER A 93 10.91 -10.76 -16.64
C SER A 93 11.81 -11.29 -17.76
N ALA A 94 12.62 -12.31 -17.46
CA ALA A 94 13.45 -13.03 -18.42
C ALA A 94 12.69 -14.12 -19.19
N GLY A 95 11.40 -14.33 -18.90
CA GLY A 95 10.54 -15.31 -19.56
C GLY A 95 10.73 -16.75 -19.09
N PHE A 96 11.24 -16.95 -17.86
CA PHE A 96 11.34 -18.30 -17.30
C PHE A 96 9.95 -18.90 -17.05
N PRO A 97 9.76 -20.22 -17.24
CA PRO A 97 8.51 -20.87 -16.92
C PRO A 97 8.17 -20.73 -15.42
N ILE A 98 6.92 -20.38 -15.11
CA ILE A 98 6.47 -20.22 -13.72
C ILE A 98 6.65 -21.51 -12.90
N SER A 99 6.57 -22.69 -13.52
CA SER A 99 6.88 -23.96 -12.88
C SER A 99 8.32 -24.07 -12.38
N GLU A 100 9.27 -23.42 -13.05
CA GLU A 100 10.67 -23.37 -12.63
C GLU A 100 10.82 -22.45 -11.40
N LEU A 101 10.14 -21.31 -11.39
CA LEU A 101 10.11 -20.41 -10.24
C LEU A 101 9.45 -21.12 -9.04
N ALA A 102 8.32 -21.79 -9.25
CA ALA A 102 7.59 -22.53 -8.22
C ALA A 102 8.44 -23.60 -7.53
N SER A 103 9.41 -24.19 -8.24
CA SER A 103 10.34 -25.19 -7.66
C SER A 103 11.23 -24.63 -6.52
N THR A 104 11.29 -23.30 -6.37
CA THR A 104 12.10 -22.61 -5.35
C THR A 104 11.29 -22.08 -4.17
N ILE A 105 9.98 -22.39 -4.08
CA ILE A 105 9.12 -21.94 -2.96
C ILE A 105 9.62 -22.45 -1.62
N ASP A 106 9.95 -23.74 -1.49
CA ASP A 106 10.40 -24.28 -0.20
C ASP A 106 11.76 -23.69 0.21
N GLU A 107 12.64 -23.48 -0.76
CA GLU A 107 13.92 -22.81 -0.53
C GLU A 107 13.73 -21.37 -0.04
N TYR A 108 12.76 -20.64 -0.59
CA TYR A 108 12.38 -19.32 -0.12
C TYR A 108 11.88 -19.33 1.31
N LEU A 109 10.96 -20.24 1.63
CA LEU A 109 10.38 -20.32 2.98
C LEU A 109 11.43 -20.71 4.01
N GLU A 110 12.32 -21.65 3.69
CA GLU A 110 13.45 -22.00 4.58
C GLU A 110 14.39 -20.81 4.83
N GLN A 111 14.68 -20.03 3.78
CA GLN A 111 15.49 -18.83 3.89
C GLN A 111 14.79 -17.77 4.75
N LEU A 112 13.49 -17.55 4.52
CA LEU A 112 12.68 -16.57 5.24
C LEU A 112 12.56 -16.93 6.73
N GLU A 113 12.25 -18.18 7.06
CA GLU A 113 12.13 -18.67 8.44
C GLU A 113 13.45 -18.59 9.20
N HIS A 114 14.55 -18.91 8.51
CA HIS A 114 15.88 -18.73 9.10
C HIS A 114 16.12 -17.27 9.45
N PHE A 115 15.92 -16.36 8.49
CA PHE A 115 16.15 -14.94 8.72
C PHE A 115 15.18 -14.34 9.75
N ASP A 116 13.94 -14.80 9.82
CA ASP A 116 12.96 -14.38 10.81
C ASP A 116 13.36 -14.77 12.24
N LYS A 117 13.86 -15.99 12.42
CA LYS A 117 14.40 -16.46 13.71
C LYS A 117 15.59 -15.63 14.17
N GLU A 118 16.47 -15.29 13.24
CA GLU A 118 17.65 -14.47 13.54
C GLU A 118 17.24 -13.02 13.83
N PHE A 119 16.34 -12.46 13.04
CA PHE A 119 15.80 -11.11 13.21
C PHE A 119 15.13 -10.91 14.58
N SER A 120 14.26 -11.86 14.97
CA SER A 120 13.56 -11.83 16.26
C SER A 120 14.52 -11.97 17.46
N THR A 121 15.64 -12.67 17.27
CA THR A 121 16.68 -12.83 18.30
C THR A 121 17.49 -11.54 18.50
N ILE A 122 17.81 -10.82 17.42
CA ILE A 122 18.68 -9.64 17.47
C ILE A 122 17.93 -8.36 17.83
N TRP A 123 16.79 -8.12 17.19
CA TRP A 123 16.14 -6.81 17.25
C TRP A 123 15.04 -6.77 18.31
N GLN A 124 13.99 -7.58 18.15
CA GLN A 124 12.87 -7.65 19.11
C GLN A 124 12.15 -9.00 18.98
N PRO A 125 11.98 -9.78 20.08
CA PRO A 125 11.33 -11.10 20.04
C PRO A 125 9.88 -11.10 19.52
N ALA A 126 9.20 -9.95 19.60
CA ALA A 126 7.82 -9.81 19.18
C ALA A 126 7.65 -9.40 17.70
N ARG A 127 8.73 -8.99 17.02
CA ARG A 127 8.67 -8.53 15.62
C ARG A 127 9.07 -9.64 14.66
N ARG A 128 8.42 -9.64 13.50
CA ARG A 128 8.72 -10.57 12.41
C ARG A 128 9.45 -9.86 11.26
N ILE A 129 10.13 -10.62 10.42
CA ILE A 129 10.98 -10.05 9.36
C ILE A 129 10.18 -9.35 8.26
N ILE A 130 8.94 -9.78 8.00
CA ILE A 130 7.95 -9.11 7.13
C ILE A 130 6.87 -8.49 8.02
N GLU A 131 7.25 -7.66 8.98
CA GLU A 131 6.28 -6.95 9.82
C GLU A 131 5.34 -6.11 8.94
N VAL A 132 4.10 -6.55 8.74
CA VAL A 132 3.14 -5.93 7.79
C VAL A 132 2.90 -4.46 8.10
N GLN A 133 2.98 -4.07 9.37
CA GLN A 133 2.94 -2.67 9.78
C GLN A 133 3.96 -1.78 9.04
N PHE A 134 5.12 -2.31 8.65
CA PHE A 134 6.20 -1.55 8.02
C PHE A 134 6.56 -2.04 6.61
N LYS A 135 6.17 -3.27 6.25
CA LYS A 135 6.58 -3.97 5.01
C LYS A 135 5.38 -4.53 4.24
N LEU A 136 4.29 -3.77 4.17
CA LEU A 136 3.06 -4.17 3.50
C LEU A 136 3.30 -4.52 2.02
N GLU A 137 4.05 -3.70 1.30
CA GLU A 137 4.35 -3.89 -0.11
C GLU A 137 5.09 -5.22 -0.36
N GLU A 138 6.11 -5.53 0.46
CA GLU A 138 6.84 -6.80 0.41
C GLU A 138 5.93 -7.99 0.78
N ALA A 139 5.03 -7.79 1.74
CA ALA A 139 4.06 -8.80 2.15
C ALA A 139 3.09 -9.15 1.00
N LEU A 140 2.56 -8.14 0.32
CA LEU A 140 1.67 -8.28 -0.82
C LEU A 140 2.40 -8.91 -2.03
N LYS A 141 3.62 -8.48 -2.32
CA LYS A 141 4.45 -9.06 -3.40
C LYS A 141 4.79 -10.52 -3.14
N GLY A 142 5.14 -10.87 -1.90
CA GLY A 142 5.40 -12.26 -1.51
C GLY A 142 4.15 -13.13 -1.69
N LEU A 143 2.99 -12.66 -1.22
CA LEU A 143 1.72 -13.38 -1.46
C LEU A 143 1.37 -13.48 -2.95
N ALA A 144 1.56 -12.43 -3.74
CA ALA A 144 1.30 -12.46 -5.18
C ALA A 144 2.10 -13.57 -5.86
N TRP A 145 3.38 -13.68 -5.55
CA TRP A 145 4.25 -14.76 -6.04
C TRP A 145 3.77 -16.14 -5.57
N LEU A 146 3.59 -16.33 -4.27
CA LEU A 146 3.20 -17.62 -3.70
C LEU A 146 1.84 -18.10 -4.25
N VAL A 147 0.84 -17.21 -4.30
CA VAL A 147 -0.48 -17.51 -4.85
C VAL A 147 -0.38 -17.80 -6.35
N GLY A 148 0.31 -16.94 -7.10
CA GLY A 148 0.50 -17.09 -8.54
C GLY A 148 1.21 -18.38 -8.94
N MET A 149 2.16 -18.84 -8.11
CA MET A 149 2.88 -20.11 -8.28
C MET A 149 2.20 -21.31 -7.61
N ARG A 150 0.97 -21.15 -7.11
CA ARG A 150 0.18 -22.23 -6.47
C ARG A 150 0.86 -22.86 -5.24
N ALA A 151 1.45 -22.03 -4.38
CA ALA A 151 1.90 -22.46 -3.06
C ALA A 151 0.78 -23.17 -2.29
N THR A 152 1.11 -24.27 -1.62
CA THR A 152 0.17 -25.04 -0.82
C THR A 152 -0.30 -24.26 0.42
N PRO A 153 -1.45 -24.61 1.04
CA PRO A 153 -1.87 -24.00 2.30
C PRO A 153 -0.80 -24.06 3.39
N ALA A 154 -0.03 -25.16 3.46
CA ALA A 154 1.06 -25.30 4.42
C ALA A 154 2.21 -24.31 4.13
N GLN A 155 2.55 -24.10 2.87
CA GLN A 155 3.55 -23.11 2.45
C GLN A 155 3.09 -21.67 2.72
N LEU A 156 1.81 -21.37 2.46
CA LEU A 156 1.22 -20.07 2.80
C LEU A 156 1.21 -19.82 4.31
N ALA A 157 0.88 -20.83 5.13
CA ALA A 157 0.92 -20.70 6.59
C ALA A 157 2.34 -20.35 7.09
N ARG A 158 3.36 -21.04 6.59
CA ARG A 158 4.79 -20.75 6.88
C ARG A 158 5.17 -19.29 6.55
N TYR A 159 4.70 -18.80 5.40
CA TYR A 159 4.92 -17.41 5.02
C TYR A 159 4.22 -16.42 5.95
N LEU A 160 2.95 -16.69 6.28
CA LEU A 160 2.14 -15.82 7.15
C LEU A 160 2.68 -15.75 8.57
N ASP A 161 3.30 -16.82 9.08
CA ASP A 161 3.98 -16.79 10.37
C ASP A 161 5.06 -15.69 10.39
N CYS A 162 5.76 -15.46 9.28
CA CYS A 162 6.80 -14.44 9.15
C CYS A 162 6.26 -13.01 8.91
N CYS A 163 4.94 -12.82 8.85
CA CYS A 163 4.29 -11.54 8.48
C CYS A 163 3.84 -10.66 9.67
N GLY A 164 4.17 -11.05 10.89
CA GLY A 164 3.71 -10.33 12.09
C GLY A 164 2.30 -10.73 12.54
N PRO A 165 1.84 -10.21 13.69
CA PRO A 165 0.52 -10.54 14.23
C PRO A 165 -0.64 -10.04 13.35
N PRO A 166 -1.85 -10.62 13.50
CA PRO A 166 -3.07 -10.14 12.88
C PRO A 166 -3.45 -8.70 13.22
N GLY A 167 -4.30 -8.07 12.39
CA GLY A 167 -4.89 -6.78 12.70
C GLY A 167 -4.00 -5.57 12.39
N GLN A 168 -2.94 -5.76 11.61
CA GLN A 168 -1.98 -4.69 11.29
C GLN A 168 -2.36 -3.83 10.08
N ASP A 169 -3.03 -4.41 9.09
CA ASP A 169 -3.46 -3.73 7.87
C ASP A 169 -4.73 -4.39 7.28
N ALA A 170 -5.71 -3.57 6.91
CA ALA A 170 -7.03 -4.04 6.49
C ALA A 170 -7.00 -4.77 5.14
N LEU A 171 -6.16 -4.34 4.20
CA LEU A 171 -6.04 -4.99 2.90
C LEU A 171 -5.37 -6.35 3.05
N PHE A 172 -4.26 -6.40 3.78
CA PHE A 172 -3.54 -7.65 4.03
C PHE A 172 -4.43 -8.67 4.76
N ASP A 173 -5.13 -8.25 5.82
CA ASP A 173 -6.00 -9.16 6.56
C ASP A 173 -7.17 -9.69 5.70
N ARG A 174 -7.75 -8.86 4.80
CA ARG A 174 -8.78 -9.31 3.84
C ARG A 174 -8.25 -10.35 2.87
N ILE A 175 -7.07 -10.13 2.32
CA ILE A 175 -6.39 -11.08 1.42
C ILE A 175 -6.16 -12.41 2.12
N VAL A 176 -5.67 -12.38 3.36
CA VAL A 176 -5.40 -13.60 4.13
C VAL A 176 -6.69 -14.34 4.50
N CYS A 177 -7.76 -13.63 4.84
CA CYS A 177 -9.08 -14.23 4.99
C CYS A 177 -9.59 -14.84 3.69
N GLN A 178 -9.40 -14.17 2.54
CA GLN A 178 -9.76 -14.68 1.21
C GLN A 178 -8.97 -15.94 0.82
N LEU A 179 -7.76 -16.10 1.37
CA LEU A 179 -6.96 -17.33 1.25
C LEU A 179 -7.44 -18.46 2.18
N GLY A 180 -8.48 -18.24 2.98
CA GLY A 180 -9.07 -19.24 3.89
C GLY A 180 -8.44 -19.27 5.29
N PHE A 181 -7.58 -18.31 5.64
CA PHE A 181 -6.99 -18.23 6.97
C PHE A 181 -7.80 -17.27 7.85
N ALA A 182 -8.47 -17.82 8.86
CA ALA A 182 -9.20 -17.00 9.82
C ALA A 182 -8.22 -16.14 10.65
N ARG A 183 -8.39 -14.82 10.59
CA ARG A 183 -7.65 -13.87 11.44
C ARG A 183 -8.47 -12.62 11.75
N PRO A 184 -8.23 -11.96 12.90
CA PRO A 184 -8.79 -10.64 13.16
C PRO A 184 -8.43 -9.65 12.04
N MET A 185 -9.44 -8.92 11.57
CA MET A 185 -9.26 -7.90 10.52
C MET A 185 -8.95 -6.56 11.15
N ALA A 186 -7.90 -5.90 10.67
CA ALA A 186 -7.65 -4.50 10.94
C ALA A 186 -8.76 -3.64 10.32
N ARG A 187 -8.99 -2.48 10.92
CA ARG A 187 -9.93 -1.48 10.40
C ARG A 187 -9.28 -0.48 9.45
N ARG A 188 -7.96 -0.34 9.50
CA ARG A 188 -7.22 0.71 8.79
C ARG A 188 -6.37 0.13 7.68
N LEU A 189 -6.39 0.81 6.55
CA LEU A 189 -5.37 0.67 5.52
C LEU A 189 -4.18 1.56 5.91
N ARG A 190 -2.99 0.98 6.07
CA ARG A 190 -1.79 1.68 6.55
C ARG A 190 -1.23 2.66 5.53
N MET A 191 -1.28 2.29 4.25
CA MET A 191 -0.75 3.06 3.14
C MET A 191 -1.89 3.36 2.15
N PRO A 192 -2.85 4.22 2.52
CA PRO A 192 -4.05 4.45 1.72
C PRO A 192 -3.73 5.08 0.35
N MET A 193 -2.79 6.03 0.28
CA MET A 193 -2.37 6.63 -1.00
C MET A 193 -1.91 5.57 -2.00
N ASP A 194 -1.23 4.54 -1.52
CA ASP A 194 -0.65 3.49 -2.34
C ASP A 194 -1.63 2.36 -2.62
N HIS A 195 -2.53 2.01 -1.70
CA HIS A 195 -3.30 0.75 -1.76
C HIS A 195 -4.83 0.92 -1.77
N GLN A 196 -5.36 2.13 -1.62
CA GLN A 196 -6.81 2.34 -1.54
C GLN A 196 -7.53 1.88 -2.80
N HIS A 197 -6.88 2.00 -3.97
CA HIS A 197 -7.42 1.54 -5.23
C HIS A 197 -7.65 0.00 -5.25
N LEU A 198 -6.80 -0.77 -4.56
CA LEU A 198 -6.98 -2.22 -4.38
C LEU A 198 -8.16 -2.51 -3.45
N MET A 199 -8.33 -1.70 -2.40
CA MET A 199 -9.49 -1.82 -1.51
C MET A 199 -10.80 -1.53 -2.26
N ALA A 200 -10.84 -0.44 -3.03
CA ALA A 200 -11.98 -0.09 -3.87
C ALA A 200 -12.29 -1.18 -4.90
N LEU A 201 -11.27 -1.85 -5.42
CA LEU A 201 -11.44 -3.00 -6.32
C LEU A 201 -12.09 -4.19 -5.61
N ILE A 202 -11.70 -4.48 -4.38
CA ILE A 202 -12.27 -5.56 -3.55
C ILE A 202 -13.74 -5.26 -3.20
N ASP A 203 -14.01 -4.03 -2.74
CA ASP A 203 -15.33 -3.58 -2.30
C ASP A 203 -16.30 -3.27 -3.45
N GLY A 204 -15.77 -2.96 -4.64
CA GLY A 204 -16.57 -2.65 -5.82
C GLY A 204 -17.48 -3.80 -6.25
N ALA A 205 -18.62 -3.45 -6.82
CA ALA A 205 -19.56 -4.42 -7.40
C ALA A 205 -18.85 -5.24 -8.48
N VAL A 206 -19.20 -6.53 -8.59
CA VAL A 206 -18.54 -7.49 -9.52
C VAL A 206 -18.47 -6.95 -10.95
N ALA A 207 -19.53 -6.26 -11.42
CA ALA A 207 -19.58 -5.66 -12.74
C ALA A 207 -18.60 -4.48 -12.94
N ASP A 208 -18.23 -3.77 -11.87
CA ASP A 208 -17.34 -2.61 -11.92
C ASP A 208 -15.87 -2.98 -11.74
N ARG A 209 -15.58 -4.14 -11.14
CA ARG A 209 -14.21 -4.58 -10.83
C ARG A 209 -13.28 -4.58 -12.06
N PRO A 210 -13.66 -5.06 -13.26
CA PRO A 210 -12.76 -5.02 -14.42
C PRO A 210 -12.33 -3.59 -14.78
N LYS A 211 -13.27 -2.64 -14.73
CA LYS A 211 -13.01 -1.22 -14.99
C LYS A 211 -12.13 -0.59 -13.90
N LEU A 212 -12.38 -0.93 -12.64
CA LEU A 212 -11.57 -0.48 -11.51
C LEU A 212 -10.13 -1.02 -11.58
N ALA A 213 -9.96 -2.27 -12.00
CA ALA A 213 -8.64 -2.88 -12.16
C ALA A 213 -7.82 -2.19 -13.26
N VAL A 214 -8.44 -1.82 -14.38
CA VAL A 214 -7.78 -1.04 -15.45
C VAL A 214 -7.30 0.30 -14.90
N ARG A 215 -8.17 1.02 -14.18
CA ARG A 215 -7.84 2.33 -13.57
C ARG A 215 -6.69 2.22 -12.57
N ALA A 216 -6.68 1.17 -11.74
CA ALA A 216 -5.61 0.90 -10.79
C ALA A 216 -4.26 0.72 -11.49
N LEU A 217 -4.22 -0.14 -12.50
CA LEU A 217 -3.01 -0.43 -13.26
C LEU A 217 -2.46 0.80 -13.99
N GLU A 218 -3.34 1.62 -14.56
CA GLU A 218 -2.93 2.89 -15.17
C GLU A 218 -2.36 3.88 -14.13
N LYS A 219 -2.92 3.92 -12.90
CA LYS A 219 -2.39 4.75 -11.81
C LYS A 219 -0.97 4.31 -11.46
N TRP A 220 -0.73 3.01 -11.33
CA TRP A 220 0.59 2.43 -11.13
C TRP A 220 1.57 2.83 -12.26
N ALA A 221 1.18 2.65 -13.51
CA ALA A 221 2.01 3.01 -14.66
C ALA A 221 2.39 4.50 -14.67
N ARG A 222 1.44 5.39 -14.34
CA ARG A 222 1.70 6.83 -14.21
C ARG A 222 2.64 7.14 -13.05
N ALA A 223 2.52 6.44 -11.92
CA ALA A 223 3.41 6.63 -10.78
C ALA A 223 4.86 6.23 -11.11
N LEU A 224 5.04 5.08 -11.78
CA LEU A 224 6.35 4.64 -12.28
C LEU A 224 6.95 5.61 -13.29
N ALA A 225 6.15 6.13 -14.23
CA ALA A 225 6.62 7.11 -15.20
C ALA A 225 7.12 8.40 -14.52
N ARG A 226 6.48 8.83 -13.43
CA ARG A 226 6.88 10.02 -12.66
C ARG A 226 8.14 9.80 -11.82
N SER A 227 8.38 8.58 -11.33
CA SER A 227 9.55 8.29 -10.49
C SER A 227 10.87 8.26 -11.28
N GLY A 228 10.81 8.28 -12.61
CA GLY A 228 11.99 8.13 -13.47
C GLY A 228 12.55 6.71 -13.46
N ALA A 229 11.79 5.74 -12.93
CA ALA A 229 12.16 4.34 -12.97
C ALA A 229 12.34 3.88 -14.44
N PRO A 230 13.30 2.97 -14.71
CA PRO A 230 13.38 2.30 -16.00
C PRO A 230 12.02 1.70 -16.34
N SER A 231 11.45 2.10 -17.48
CA SER A 231 10.06 1.78 -17.84
C SER A 231 9.97 0.96 -19.13
N LYS A 232 11.10 0.72 -19.81
CA LYS A 232 11.13 0.00 -21.08
C LYS A 232 12.11 -1.17 -21.07
N PRO A 233 11.75 -2.31 -21.68
CA PRO A 233 12.71 -3.36 -22.00
C PRO A 233 13.90 -2.80 -22.79
N GLY A 234 15.11 -2.92 -22.24
CA GLY A 234 16.34 -2.39 -22.86
C GLY A 234 16.99 -1.23 -22.10
N ASP A 235 16.27 -0.59 -21.15
CA ASP A 235 16.88 0.35 -20.22
C ASP A 235 17.79 -0.39 -19.22
N LEU A 236 18.98 0.16 -18.92
CA LEU A 236 19.85 -0.40 -17.88
C LEU A 236 19.12 -0.39 -16.53
N GLY A 237 18.91 -1.58 -15.96
CA GLY A 237 18.19 -1.76 -14.69
C GLY A 237 16.70 -2.09 -14.84
N TYR A 238 16.14 -2.19 -16.05
CA TYR A 238 14.78 -2.67 -16.24
C TYR A 238 14.70 -4.18 -15.95
N VAL A 239 14.07 -4.55 -14.84
CA VAL A 239 13.88 -5.94 -14.40
C VAL A 239 12.39 -6.32 -14.38
N GLY A 240 11.57 -5.62 -15.16
CA GLY A 240 10.11 -5.63 -15.05
C GLY A 240 9.62 -4.68 -13.96
N GLN A 241 8.45 -4.09 -14.13
CA GLN A 241 7.83 -3.21 -13.15
C GLN A 241 6.38 -3.68 -12.97
N TRP A 242 6.23 -4.87 -12.39
CA TRP A 242 4.96 -5.58 -12.34
C TRP A 242 4.12 -5.11 -11.17
N ASP A 243 2.84 -4.84 -11.42
CA ASP A 243 1.86 -4.59 -10.37
C ASP A 243 1.39 -5.93 -9.76
N LEU A 244 2.27 -6.51 -8.94
CA LEU A 244 2.02 -7.77 -8.24
C LEU A 244 0.86 -7.68 -7.24
N PRO A 245 0.71 -6.60 -6.43
CA PRO A 245 -0.45 -6.44 -5.57
C PRO A 245 -1.79 -6.45 -6.33
N LEU A 246 -1.88 -5.77 -7.49
CA LEU A 246 -3.08 -5.84 -8.32
C LEU A 246 -3.34 -7.26 -8.84
N ALA A 247 -2.30 -7.94 -9.34
CA ALA A 247 -2.42 -9.30 -9.83
C ALA A 247 -2.91 -10.27 -8.76
N LEU A 248 -2.45 -10.10 -7.51
CA LEU A 248 -2.93 -10.87 -6.36
C LEU A 248 -4.45 -10.69 -6.15
N VAL A 249 -4.94 -9.46 -6.18
CA VAL A 249 -6.38 -9.18 -6.04
C VAL A 249 -7.17 -9.76 -7.22
N VAL A 250 -6.67 -9.62 -8.44
CA VAL A 250 -7.31 -10.23 -9.62
C VAL A 250 -7.43 -11.75 -9.49
N MET A 251 -6.37 -12.43 -9.03
CA MET A 251 -6.38 -13.87 -8.81
C MET A 251 -7.39 -14.28 -7.73
N LEU A 252 -7.42 -13.58 -6.60
CA LEU A 252 -8.22 -13.99 -5.44
C LEU A 252 -9.71 -13.63 -5.52
N TRP A 253 -10.06 -12.57 -6.25
CA TRP A 253 -11.45 -12.14 -6.46
C TRP A 253 -12.01 -12.53 -7.84
N ASP A 254 -11.26 -13.34 -8.60
CA ASP A 254 -11.62 -13.83 -9.93
C ASP A 254 -12.11 -12.70 -10.87
N ILE A 255 -11.33 -11.62 -10.92
CA ILE A 255 -11.69 -10.41 -11.68
C ILE A 255 -11.39 -10.64 -13.16
N ASP A 256 -12.32 -10.30 -14.05
CA ASP A 256 -12.07 -10.30 -15.49
C ASP A 256 -10.95 -9.31 -15.83
N ASP A 257 -9.86 -9.84 -16.38
CA ASP A 257 -8.59 -9.16 -16.65
C ASP A 257 -8.28 -9.07 -18.16
N VAL A 258 -9.28 -9.32 -19.02
CA VAL A 258 -9.12 -9.16 -20.48
C VAL A 258 -8.62 -7.75 -20.80
N GLY A 259 -9.11 -6.73 -20.10
CA GLY A 259 -8.67 -5.33 -20.26
C GLY A 259 -7.26 -5.03 -19.73
N LEU A 260 -6.64 -5.93 -18.97
CA LEU A 260 -5.29 -5.77 -18.39
C LEU A 260 -4.23 -6.53 -19.19
N SER A 261 -4.65 -7.56 -19.93
CA SER A 261 -3.79 -8.60 -20.50
C SER A 261 -2.67 -8.10 -21.42
N ASP A 262 -2.86 -6.95 -22.08
CA ASP A 262 -1.86 -6.37 -23.00
C ASP A 262 -1.03 -5.25 -22.35
N HIS A 263 -1.27 -4.95 -21.06
CA HIS A 263 -0.59 -3.87 -20.37
C HIS A 263 0.83 -4.29 -19.90
N PRO A 264 1.87 -3.49 -20.14
CA PRO A 264 3.28 -3.89 -19.92
C PRO A 264 3.66 -4.12 -18.45
N HIS A 265 2.86 -3.61 -17.52
CA HIS A 265 3.07 -3.76 -16.08
C HIS A 265 2.18 -4.84 -15.45
N TYR A 266 1.36 -5.54 -16.25
CA TYR A 266 0.48 -6.59 -15.75
C TYR A 266 1.14 -7.96 -15.90
N PRO A 267 1.35 -8.74 -14.82
CA PRO A 267 1.97 -10.05 -14.88
C PRO A 267 0.97 -11.12 -15.36
N ARG A 268 0.49 -10.99 -16.60
CA ARG A 268 -0.55 -11.84 -17.20
C ARG A 268 -0.24 -13.33 -17.09
N ASP A 269 1.01 -13.73 -17.37
CA ASP A 269 1.39 -15.14 -17.33
C ASP A 269 1.28 -15.74 -15.92
N LEU A 270 1.53 -14.93 -14.88
CA LEU A 270 1.39 -15.36 -13.48
C LEU A 270 -0.08 -15.64 -13.14
N VAL A 271 -0.98 -14.74 -13.56
CA VAL A 271 -2.44 -14.90 -13.39
C VAL A 271 -2.98 -16.06 -14.23
N ALA A 272 -2.49 -16.21 -15.46
CA ALA A 272 -2.84 -17.33 -16.33
C ALA A 272 -2.39 -18.67 -15.75
N HIS A 273 -1.17 -18.75 -15.18
CA HIS A 273 -0.71 -19.94 -14.49
C HIS A 273 -1.58 -20.25 -13.27
N PHE A 274 -1.89 -19.25 -12.44
CA PHE A 274 -2.85 -19.44 -11.36
C PHE A 274 -4.15 -20.04 -11.89
N ARG A 275 -4.80 -19.46 -12.89
CA ARG A 275 -6.09 -19.98 -13.41
C ARG A 275 -6.01 -21.36 -14.06
N ALA A 276 -4.92 -21.66 -14.79
CA ALA A 276 -4.77 -22.90 -15.55
C ALA A 276 -4.81 -24.17 -14.68
N TYR A 277 -4.38 -24.08 -13.42
CA TYR A 277 -4.39 -25.21 -12.47
C TYR A 277 -5.64 -25.23 -11.57
N GLY A 278 -6.77 -24.68 -12.05
CA GLY A 278 -8.04 -24.55 -11.35
C GLY A 278 -8.65 -25.89 -10.89
N GLY A 279 -8.61 -26.15 -9.58
CA GLY A 279 -9.26 -27.33 -8.98
C GLY A 279 -9.38 -27.38 -7.47
N HIS A 280 -8.68 -26.54 -6.70
CA HIS A 280 -8.97 -26.32 -5.29
C HIS A 280 -9.04 -24.84 -4.98
N VAL A 281 -10.28 -24.36 -4.98
CA VAL A 281 -10.78 -23.32 -4.11
C VAL A 281 -10.15 -23.54 -2.71
N LEU A 282 -9.08 -22.81 -2.36
CA LEU A 282 -8.98 -22.29 -0.98
C LEU A 282 -10.34 -21.67 -0.72
N PRO A 283 -11.09 -21.98 0.35
CA PRO A 283 -12.52 -21.70 0.45
C PRO A 283 -12.84 -20.26 0.04
N ILE A 284 -13.14 -20.05 -1.24
CA ILE A 284 -13.56 -18.79 -1.81
C ILE A 284 -14.97 -18.69 -1.31
N THR A 285 -15.17 -17.95 -0.21
CA THR A 285 -16.50 -17.53 0.19
C THR A 285 -17.04 -16.76 -1.01
N SER A 286 -17.90 -17.44 -1.75
CA SER A 286 -18.42 -16.98 -3.03
C SER A 286 -19.33 -15.80 -2.73
N GLY A 287 -18.79 -14.57 -2.77
CA GLY A 287 -19.59 -13.34 -2.74
C GLY A 287 -20.55 -13.17 -1.56
N GLU A 288 -20.44 -13.95 -0.48
CA GLU A 288 -21.06 -13.56 0.78
C GLU A 288 -20.33 -12.33 1.26
N HIS A 289 -21.04 -11.20 1.20
CA HIS A 289 -20.71 -9.93 1.81
C HIS A 289 -19.90 -10.18 3.08
N LEU A 290 -18.58 -9.93 3.01
CA LEU A 290 -17.73 -9.88 4.19
C LEU A 290 -18.48 -8.97 5.17
N PRO A 291 -18.74 -9.39 6.41
CA PRO A 291 -19.52 -8.59 7.33
C PRO A 291 -18.88 -7.20 7.39
N GLU A 292 -19.65 -6.17 7.00
CA GLU A 292 -19.28 -4.78 7.25
C GLU A 292 -18.77 -4.70 8.69
N PRO A 293 -17.63 -4.03 8.96
CA PRO A 293 -17.12 -3.91 10.32
C PRO A 293 -18.27 -3.37 11.17
N ALA A 294 -18.73 -4.20 12.11
CA ALA A 294 -19.94 -3.91 12.88
C ALA A 294 -19.86 -2.47 13.40
N PRO A 295 -20.90 -1.63 13.21
CA PRO A 295 -20.88 -0.26 13.64
C PRO A 295 -20.45 -0.22 15.10
N GLY A 296 -19.38 0.53 15.38
CA GLY A 296 -18.82 0.66 16.72
C GLY A 296 -19.94 0.98 17.71
N LYS A 297 -19.86 0.43 18.92
CA LYS A 297 -20.83 0.71 19.97
C LYS A 297 -20.92 2.23 20.15
N ARG A 298 -22.08 2.79 19.81
CA ARG A 298 -22.37 4.23 19.96
C ARG A 298 -22.97 4.46 21.34
N ILE A 299 -22.41 5.41 22.06
CA ILE A 299 -23.01 5.90 23.30
C ILE A 299 -24.17 6.83 22.93
N ASN A 300 -25.25 6.74 23.69
CA ASN A 300 -26.29 7.74 23.64
C ASN A 300 -25.73 9.10 24.10
N LEU A 301 -25.62 10.05 23.17
CA LEU A 301 -25.14 11.40 23.44
C LEU A 301 -25.94 12.12 24.52
N ASP A 302 -27.21 11.78 24.75
CA ASP A 302 -28.02 12.41 25.80
C ASP A 302 -27.69 11.89 27.22
N GLN A 303 -26.89 10.83 27.34
CA GLN A 303 -26.56 10.16 28.61
C GLN A 303 -25.07 10.21 29.00
N ARG A 304 -24.21 10.75 28.14
CA ARG A 304 -22.77 10.80 28.40
C ARG A 304 -22.40 12.03 29.25
N HIS A 305 -21.90 11.75 30.46
CA HIS A 305 -21.25 12.73 31.33
C HIS A 305 -19.73 12.49 31.32
N GLY A 306 -18.94 13.53 31.14
CA GLY A 306 -17.48 13.47 31.04
C GLY A 306 -16.88 14.89 31.06
N THR A 307 -15.58 15.00 30.83
CA THR A 307 -14.92 16.31 30.67
C THR A 307 -15.40 17.03 29.39
N ASP A 308 -15.21 18.35 29.31
CA ASP A 308 -15.57 19.15 28.13
C ASP A 308 -14.94 18.59 26.84
N LEU A 309 -13.72 18.06 26.93
CA LEU A 309 -13.01 17.43 25.81
C LEU A 309 -13.66 16.12 25.38
N GLU A 310 -13.94 15.22 26.32
CA GLU A 310 -14.61 13.95 26.01
C GLU A 310 -16.00 14.20 25.41
N ARG A 311 -16.68 15.24 25.90
CA ARG A 311 -17.95 15.70 25.36
C ARG A 311 -17.79 16.20 23.93
N TRP A 312 -16.81 17.06 23.67
CA TRP A 312 -16.52 17.57 22.33
C TRP A 312 -16.22 16.43 21.35
N LEU A 313 -15.37 15.47 21.73
CA LEU A 313 -15.04 14.30 20.91
C LEU A 313 -16.27 13.42 20.65
N ALA A 314 -17.13 13.23 21.65
CA ALA A 314 -18.36 12.47 21.48
C ALA A 314 -19.31 13.16 20.49
N LEU A 315 -19.49 14.48 20.58
CA LEU A 315 -20.31 15.21 19.62
C LEU A 315 -19.73 15.17 18.21
N ALA A 316 -18.41 15.25 18.08
CA ALA A 316 -17.71 15.09 16.81
C ALA A 316 -17.86 13.68 16.20
N SER A 317 -18.03 12.64 17.04
CA SER A 317 -18.05 11.22 16.65
C SER A 317 -19.41 10.49 16.70
N ASP A 318 -20.57 11.16 16.92
CA ASP A 318 -21.85 10.53 17.38
C ASP A 318 -21.68 9.63 18.62
N GLY A 319 -20.65 9.86 19.42
CA GLY A 319 -20.39 9.00 20.56
C GLY A 319 -19.89 7.62 20.16
N ASP A 320 -19.21 7.49 19.02
CA ASP A 320 -18.36 6.32 18.75
C ASP A 320 -17.29 6.21 19.87
N GLU A 321 -17.43 5.18 20.71
CA GLU A 321 -16.57 4.94 21.87
C GLU A 321 -15.10 4.77 21.46
N VAL A 322 -14.87 4.10 20.33
CA VAL A 322 -13.53 3.77 19.86
C VAL A 322 -12.85 5.01 19.32
N ALA A 323 -13.56 5.82 18.53
CA ALA A 323 -13.02 7.08 18.01
C ALA A 323 -12.68 8.06 19.14
N VAL A 324 -13.52 8.12 20.19
CA VAL A 324 -13.27 9.00 21.34
C VAL A 324 -12.05 8.53 22.13
N ALA A 325 -11.96 7.23 22.43
CA ALA A 325 -10.81 6.67 23.15
C ALA A 325 -9.50 6.86 22.38
N ALA A 326 -9.51 6.66 21.06
CA ALA A 326 -8.35 6.87 20.20
C ALA A 326 -7.90 8.34 20.22
N ALA A 327 -8.83 9.28 20.05
CA ALA A 327 -8.52 10.70 20.08
C ALA A 327 -7.97 11.15 21.44
N LEU A 328 -8.55 10.69 22.56
CA LEU A 328 -8.01 10.99 23.90
C LEU A 328 -6.57 10.48 24.06
N SER A 329 -6.30 9.24 23.62
CA SER A 329 -4.96 8.67 23.67
C SER A 329 -3.94 9.50 22.88
N SER A 330 -4.31 10.01 21.71
CA SER A 330 -3.43 10.87 20.90
C SER A 330 -3.18 12.24 21.53
N LEU A 331 -4.12 12.74 22.35
CA LEU A 331 -4.02 14.02 23.02
C LEU A 331 -3.19 13.97 24.30
N ASP A 332 -3.27 12.86 25.05
CA ASP A 332 -2.52 12.65 26.30
C ASP A 332 -0.99 12.62 26.08
N GLU A 333 -0.53 12.23 24.90
CA GLU A 333 0.90 12.17 24.55
C GLU A 333 1.56 13.56 24.40
N THR A 334 0.78 14.63 24.20
CA THR A 334 1.29 15.94 23.78
C THR A 334 0.99 17.10 24.73
N GLY A 335 0.10 16.92 25.70
CA GLY A 335 -0.01 17.77 26.89
C GLY A 335 -0.59 19.18 26.71
N ALA A 336 -1.00 19.61 25.50
CA ALA A 336 -1.63 20.92 25.29
C ALA A 336 -2.69 20.92 24.18
N LEU A 337 -3.95 21.22 24.53
CA LEU A 337 -5.10 21.11 23.64
C LEU A 337 -5.19 22.21 22.56
N GLU A 338 -4.72 23.44 22.86
CA GLU A 338 -4.75 24.58 21.92
C GLU A 338 -3.97 24.28 20.62
N SER A 339 -2.94 23.42 20.69
CA SER A 339 -2.12 22.94 19.56
C SER A 339 -2.52 21.56 19.03
N SER A 340 -3.56 20.93 19.60
CA SER A 340 -3.87 19.52 19.35
C SER A 340 -5.21 19.26 18.65
N ALA A 341 -5.87 20.30 18.13
CA ALA A 341 -7.01 20.13 17.23
C ALA A 341 -6.64 19.22 16.04
N ASP A 342 -5.43 19.37 15.50
CA ASP A 342 -4.90 18.57 14.39
C ASP A 342 -4.84 17.08 14.74
N LEU A 343 -4.39 16.76 15.96
CA LEU A 343 -4.35 15.38 16.45
C LEU A 343 -5.76 14.83 16.65
N ALA A 344 -6.70 15.64 17.15
CA ALA A 344 -8.08 15.23 17.31
C ALA A 344 -8.76 14.98 15.94
N PHE A 345 -8.60 15.88 14.97
CA PHE A 345 -9.13 15.71 13.61
C PHE A 345 -8.48 14.52 12.90
N GLY A 346 -7.16 14.35 13.02
CA GLY A 346 -6.46 13.19 12.50
C GLY A 346 -6.99 11.88 13.08
N ALA A 347 -7.04 11.77 14.41
CA ALA A 347 -7.56 10.57 15.09
C ALA A 347 -9.03 10.30 14.72
N LEU A 348 -9.88 11.32 14.65
CA LEU A 348 -11.27 11.16 14.23
C LEU A 348 -11.40 10.73 12.76
N ALA A 349 -10.60 11.31 11.86
CA ALA A 349 -10.58 10.96 10.44
C ALA A 349 -10.15 9.50 10.22
N GLU A 350 -9.19 9.00 10.99
CA GLU A 350 -8.78 7.58 10.99
C GLU A 350 -9.89 6.61 11.39
N HIS A 351 -10.93 7.10 12.05
CA HIS A 351 -12.13 6.35 12.44
C HIS A 351 -13.37 6.71 11.59
N GLY A 352 -13.18 7.42 10.48
CA GLY A 352 -14.26 7.85 9.60
C GLY A 352 -15.23 8.85 10.25
N GLN A 353 -14.76 9.59 11.26
CA GLN A 353 -15.56 10.55 12.04
C GLN A 353 -15.23 12.02 11.71
N ALA A 354 -14.24 12.28 10.85
CA ALA A 354 -13.86 13.61 10.40
C ALA A 354 -13.23 13.60 9.00
N ILE A 355 -13.12 14.78 8.39
CA ILE A 355 -12.23 15.05 7.26
C ILE A 355 -10.97 15.75 7.80
N CYS A 356 -9.82 15.30 7.32
CA CYS A 356 -8.49 15.85 7.56
C CYS A 356 -7.62 15.48 6.34
N ALA A 357 -7.61 16.35 5.32
CA ALA A 357 -6.93 16.12 4.04
C ALA A 357 -6.13 17.36 3.62
N ASP A 358 -4.99 17.17 2.93
CA ASP A 358 -4.22 18.29 2.37
C ASP A 358 -5.06 19.09 1.35
N LEU A 359 -4.77 20.39 1.19
CA LEU A 359 -5.50 21.29 0.29
C LEU A 359 -5.70 20.71 -1.12
N LYS A 360 -4.73 19.93 -1.64
CA LYS A 360 -4.76 19.36 -2.99
C LYS A 360 -5.01 17.85 -3.02
N ASP A 361 -5.30 17.22 -1.89
CA ASP A 361 -5.54 15.78 -1.82
C ASP A 361 -7.05 15.47 -1.94
N ASP A 362 -7.56 15.58 -3.17
CA ASP A 362 -8.97 15.36 -3.46
C ASP A 362 -9.39 13.89 -3.29
N GLU A 363 -8.48 12.94 -3.46
CA GLU A 363 -8.73 11.51 -3.21
C GLU A 363 -8.96 11.23 -1.72
N THR A 364 -8.09 11.72 -0.84
CA THR A 364 -8.25 11.54 0.61
C THR A 364 -9.49 12.25 1.13
N LEU A 365 -9.75 13.48 0.64
CA LEU A 365 -10.95 14.23 1.02
C LEU A 365 -12.23 13.48 0.67
N GLU A 366 -12.34 12.98 -0.57
CA GLU A 366 -13.52 12.27 -1.04
C GLU A 366 -13.71 10.94 -0.28
N ALA A 367 -12.63 10.21 -0.04
CA ALA A 367 -12.64 8.98 0.74
C ALA A 367 -13.14 9.20 2.19
N GLN A 368 -12.58 10.21 2.86
CA GLN A 368 -12.97 10.55 4.22
C GLN A 368 -14.41 11.08 4.28
N LEU A 369 -14.84 11.85 3.28
CA LEU A 369 -16.22 12.29 3.16
C LEU A 369 -17.19 11.12 3.01
N HIS A 370 -16.87 10.13 2.16
CA HIS A 370 -17.67 8.93 1.99
C HIS A 370 -17.76 8.12 3.28
N ALA A 371 -16.63 7.91 3.97
CA ALA A 371 -16.60 7.25 5.27
C ALA A 371 -17.44 7.99 6.31
N LEU A 372 -17.35 9.32 6.35
CA LEU A 372 -18.09 10.18 7.26
C LEU A 372 -19.61 10.13 7.00
N ILE A 373 -20.03 10.16 5.74
CA ILE A 373 -21.44 10.02 5.37
C ILE A 373 -21.94 8.61 5.69
N ALA A 374 -21.20 7.56 5.36
CA ALA A 374 -21.57 6.18 5.68
C ALA A 374 -21.73 5.97 7.20
N ALA A 375 -20.86 6.60 8.01
CA ALA A 375 -20.97 6.55 9.45
C ALA A 375 -22.21 7.30 9.98
N ARG A 376 -22.62 8.41 9.37
CA ARG A 376 -23.64 9.31 9.94
C ARG A 376 -25.04 9.17 9.33
N ALA A 377 -25.11 8.70 8.09
CA ALA A 377 -26.33 8.56 7.31
C ALA A 377 -26.33 7.19 6.60
N PRO A 378 -26.36 6.07 7.34
CA PRO A 378 -26.29 4.74 6.77
C PRO A 378 -27.43 4.50 5.78
N GLY A 379 -27.12 3.86 4.65
CA GLY A 379 -28.06 3.63 3.54
C GLY A 379 -28.25 4.80 2.59
N SER A 380 -27.54 5.92 2.79
CA SER A 380 -27.54 7.06 1.87
C SER A 380 -26.30 7.02 0.97
N VAL A 381 -26.47 7.30 -0.33
CA VAL A 381 -25.36 7.35 -1.30
C VAL A 381 -25.10 8.80 -1.70
N PHE A 382 -23.87 9.24 -1.52
CA PHE A 382 -23.34 10.50 -2.05
C PHE A 382 -22.49 10.18 -3.29
N GLU A 383 -22.70 10.92 -4.37
CA GLU A 383 -21.99 10.74 -5.64
C GLU A 383 -21.23 12.03 -5.99
N SER A 384 -19.94 11.86 -6.34
CA SER A 384 -19.02 12.93 -6.76
C SER A 384 -18.29 12.60 -8.07
N ASP A 385 -18.63 11.48 -8.72
CA ASP A 385 -17.98 10.94 -9.92
C ASP A 385 -18.05 11.85 -11.16
N ASP A 386 -19.03 12.75 -11.21
CA ASP A 386 -19.23 13.71 -12.30
C ASP A 386 -18.52 15.07 -12.05
N ILE A 387 -17.78 15.20 -10.95
CA ILE A 387 -16.95 16.38 -10.68
C ILE A 387 -15.60 16.23 -11.40
N ASP A 388 -15.51 16.89 -12.56
CA ASP A 388 -14.26 17.03 -13.30
C ASP A 388 -13.23 17.90 -12.55
N GLY A 389 -11.94 17.57 -12.70
CA GLY A 389 -10.82 18.33 -12.15
C GLY A 389 -9.86 17.50 -11.29
N ASN A 390 -8.91 18.17 -10.64
CA ASN A 390 -8.04 17.59 -9.60
C ASN A 390 -7.57 18.68 -8.63
N GLY A 391 -7.04 18.26 -7.49
CA GLY A 391 -6.49 19.17 -6.49
C GLY A 391 -7.52 20.09 -5.84
N ALA A 392 -7.06 21.25 -5.39
CA ALA A 392 -7.86 22.16 -4.54
C ALA A 392 -9.22 22.57 -5.13
N ALA A 393 -9.29 22.79 -6.44
CA ALA A 393 -10.54 23.15 -7.10
C ALA A 393 -11.57 22.01 -7.07
N ARG A 394 -11.10 20.76 -7.19
CA ARG A 394 -11.95 19.58 -7.07
C ARG A 394 -12.39 19.37 -5.62
N CYS A 395 -11.48 19.51 -4.66
CA CYS A 395 -11.82 19.47 -3.23
C CYS A 395 -12.96 20.44 -2.87
N GLU A 396 -12.86 21.69 -3.33
CA GLU A 396 -13.89 22.71 -3.09
C GLU A 396 -15.23 22.32 -3.71
N ALA A 397 -15.22 21.86 -4.97
CA ALA A 397 -16.43 21.42 -5.67
C ALA A 397 -17.11 20.22 -4.97
N VAL A 398 -16.31 19.25 -4.50
CA VAL A 398 -16.79 18.09 -3.72
C VAL A 398 -17.45 18.57 -2.41
N MET A 399 -16.80 19.45 -1.66
CA MET A 399 -17.32 19.97 -0.39
C MET A 399 -18.63 20.76 -0.57
N VAL A 400 -18.72 21.61 -1.59
CA VAL A 400 -19.95 22.36 -1.92
C VAL A 400 -21.09 21.39 -2.26
N ARG A 401 -20.81 20.36 -3.05
CA ARG A 401 -21.81 19.35 -3.42
C ARG A 401 -22.26 18.52 -2.22
N ALA A 402 -21.32 18.11 -1.39
CA ALA A 402 -21.57 17.38 -0.15
C ALA A 402 -22.51 18.17 0.75
N GLN A 403 -22.24 19.46 0.95
CA GLN A 403 -23.08 20.32 1.77
C GLN A 403 -24.51 20.43 1.21
N ALA A 404 -24.66 20.65 -0.10
CA ALA A 404 -25.97 20.71 -0.75
C ALA A 404 -26.72 19.37 -0.73
N TRP A 405 -26.00 18.24 -0.78
CA TRP A 405 -26.60 16.91 -0.65
C TRP A 405 -27.03 16.63 0.79
N ILE A 406 -26.19 16.90 1.79
CA ILE A 406 -26.51 16.70 3.22
C ILE A 406 -27.75 17.51 3.60
N GLN A 407 -27.86 18.75 3.14
CA GLN A 407 -29.04 19.59 3.38
C GLN A 407 -30.34 18.98 2.85
N ARG A 408 -30.30 18.22 1.74
CA ARG A 408 -31.47 17.60 1.10
C ARG A 408 -31.77 16.21 1.66
N SER A 409 -30.74 15.39 1.83
CA SER A 409 -30.85 13.95 2.10
C SER A 409 -30.74 13.60 3.58
N ALA A 410 -30.04 14.42 4.38
CA ALA A 410 -29.78 14.18 5.79
C ALA A 410 -29.99 15.48 6.60
N GLY A 411 -31.20 16.04 6.51
CA GLY A 411 -31.54 17.36 7.05
C GLY A 411 -31.41 17.53 8.57
N ASN A 412 -31.20 16.45 9.32
CA ASN A 412 -30.87 16.47 10.76
C ASN A 412 -29.36 16.62 11.02
N LEU A 413 -28.52 16.56 9.99
CA LEU A 413 -27.07 16.72 10.07
C LEU A 413 -26.62 18.07 9.49
N ARG A 414 -25.41 18.47 9.86
CA ARG A 414 -24.71 19.64 9.32
C ARG A 414 -23.24 19.30 9.12
N LEU A 415 -22.74 19.54 7.91
CA LEU A 415 -21.30 19.54 7.62
C LEU A 415 -20.74 20.88 8.08
N LEU A 416 -19.82 20.84 9.03
CA LEU A 416 -19.12 21.99 9.59
C LEU A 416 -17.68 21.96 9.10
N GLN A 417 -17.25 22.99 8.38
CA GLN A 417 -15.85 23.11 7.99
C GLN A 417 -15.07 23.81 9.10
N TYR A 418 -13.85 23.36 9.39
CA TYR A 418 -13.01 23.92 10.44
C TYR A 418 -11.81 24.62 9.84
N SER A 419 -11.75 25.94 9.99
CA SER A 419 -10.63 26.75 9.53
C SER A 419 -9.64 26.95 10.67
N SER A 420 -8.49 26.26 10.61
CA SER A 420 -7.33 26.44 11.51
C SER A 420 -6.35 27.50 11.03
N GLY A 421 -6.51 28.02 9.81
CA GLY A 421 -5.54 28.89 9.14
C GLY A 421 -4.39 28.14 8.46
N GLN A 422 -4.42 26.81 8.44
CA GLN A 422 -3.53 25.96 7.63
C GLN A 422 -4.12 25.71 6.24
N ASP A 423 -3.27 25.35 5.29
CA ASP A 423 -3.66 24.95 3.94
C ASP A 423 -4.12 23.49 3.92
N ASP A 424 -5.19 23.18 4.65
CA ASP A 424 -5.80 21.84 4.70
C ASP A 424 -7.32 21.87 4.86
N TRP A 425 -7.96 20.76 4.49
CA TRP A 425 -9.39 20.54 4.62
C TRP A 425 -9.69 19.82 5.92
N ARG A 426 -10.48 20.46 6.78
CA ARG A 426 -11.00 19.86 8.01
C ARG A 426 -12.49 20.05 8.12
N ALA A 427 -13.20 18.97 8.42
CA ALA A 427 -14.64 19.06 8.60
C ALA A 427 -15.20 17.95 9.49
N LEU A 428 -16.33 18.25 10.13
CA LEU A 428 -17.12 17.30 10.91
C LEU A 428 -18.55 17.24 10.37
N LEU A 429 -19.18 16.08 10.53
CA LEU A 429 -20.60 15.90 10.24
C LEU A 429 -21.35 15.65 11.54
N VAL A 430 -22.15 16.63 11.96
CA VAL A 430 -22.68 16.73 13.33
C VAL A 430 -24.19 16.83 13.30
N GLN A 431 -24.87 16.25 14.29
CA GLN A 431 -26.31 16.41 14.44
C GLN A 431 -26.65 17.88 14.71
N ARG A 432 -27.61 18.45 13.97
CA ARG A 432 -28.01 19.86 14.08
C ARG A 432 -28.33 20.29 15.50
N LYS A 433 -28.96 19.41 16.30
CA LYS A 433 -29.29 19.68 17.71
C LYS A 433 -28.07 19.89 18.61
N HIS A 434 -26.88 19.45 18.19
CA HIS A 434 -25.64 19.52 18.95
C HIS A 434 -24.61 20.51 18.37
N VAL A 435 -24.94 21.22 17.28
CA VAL A 435 -24.01 22.16 16.64
C VAL A 435 -23.64 23.30 17.59
N ASP A 436 -24.63 23.94 18.21
CA ASP A 436 -24.39 25.07 19.13
C ASP A 436 -23.56 24.63 20.35
N GLU A 437 -23.79 23.41 20.84
CA GLU A 437 -23.03 22.82 21.95
C GLU A 437 -21.57 22.56 21.57
N LEU A 438 -21.34 21.98 20.39
CA LEU A 438 -19.99 21.74 19.86
C LEU A 438 -19.23 23.06 19.67
N GLU A 439 -19.87 24.08 19.09
CA GLU A 439 -19.25 25.40 18.88
C GLU A 439 -18.90 26.07 20.22
N ALA A 440 -19.79 26.01 21.21
CA ALA A 440 -19.52 26.52 22.55
C ALA A 440 -18.35 25.79 23.23
N LEU A 441 -18.32 24.46 23.16
CA LEU A 441 -17.21 23.65 23.68
C LEU A 441 -15.89 23.97 22.97
N SER A 442 -15.93 24.20 21.66
CA SER A 442 -14.74 24.56 20.88
C SER A 442 -14.12 25.87 21.35
N GLN A 443 -14.96 26.84 21.72
CA GLN A 443 -14.53 28.12 22.29
C GLN A 443 -14.00 27.96 23.72
N GLN A 444 -14.68 27.17 24.55
CA GLN A 444 -14.27 26.89 25.93
C GLN A 444 -12.93 26.14 26.01
N LEU A 445 -12.72 25.19 25.11
CA LEU A 445 -11.49 24.43 24.93
C LEU A 445 -10.39 25.21 24.19
N ARG A 446 -10.70 26.43 23.72
CA ARG A 446 -9.78 27.33 23.02
C ARG A 446 -9.10 26.69 21.80
N LEU A 447 -9.85 25.93 21.01
CA LEU A 447 -9.33 25.37 19.77
C LEU A 447 -8.89 26.51 18.83
N ALA A 448 -7.73 26.36 18.19
CA ALA A 448 -7.06 27.42 17.44
C ALA A 448 -7.83 27.93 16.20
N GLY A 449 -8.87 27.22 15.76
CA GLY A 449 -9.66 27.50 14.56
C GLY A 449 -11.14 27.75 14.86
N ARG A 450 -11.94 27.86 13.78
CA ARG A 450 -13.38 28.14 13.87
C ARG A 450 -14.15 27.28 12.89
N PHE A 451 -15.36 26.88 13.30
CA PHE A 451 -16.31 26.23 12.40
C PHE A 451 -17.03 27.25 11.51
N THR A 452 -17.30 26.88 10.25
CA THR A 452 -18.10 27.61 9.26
C THR A 452 -19.23 26.76 8.69
#